data_AF-A0A4Z0A9S0-F1
#
_entry.id   AF-A0A4Z0A9S0-F1
#
_cell.length_a   1.000
_cell.length_b   1.000
_cell.length_c   1.000
_cell.angle_alpha   90.00
_cell.angle_beta   90.00
_cell.angle_gamma   90.00
#
_symmetry.space_group_name_H-M   'P 1'
#
loop_
_entity.id
_entity.type
_entity.pdbx_description
1 polymer ?
#
loop_
_entity_poly.entity_id
_entity_poly.type
_entity_poly.pdbx_seq_one_letter_code
_entity_poly.pdbx_strand_id
1 'polypeptide(L)'
;MSSLGATAFVIFSVVSIVTLKELNMQVTEPYMDEPFHIPQVQEYCQENWTYWDPKITTPPGLYVLTIILKNIFMFKCKLPTLRLTPLLTLLLLPFALTRLFCYHQRIRPPPSKLTPTLDAVVAAAFPIAWFFGFLYYTEVPSLLFVVLTIVAATQGRHWLAALLGLVSCMFRQTNIIWVLYAYASSQLMYLRFRRALPNAPPPAKLHDPPALAATPGPYLPDFLEVPAAEISSLN
;
A
#
# COMPACT_ATOMS: atom_id res chain seq x y z
N MET A 1 -20.73 14.08 -6.66
CA MET A 1 -19.49 13.72 -5.93
C MET A 1 -18.39 13.17 -6.86
N SER A 2 -18.70 12.29 -7.81
CA SER A 2 -17.72 11.74 -8.76
C SER A 2 -17.06 12.79 -9.67
N SER A 3 -17.81 13.81 -10.11
CA SER A 3 -17.28 14.91 -10.93
C SER A 3 -16.18 15.71 -10.21
N LEU A 4 -16.38 16.01 -8.93
CA LEU A 4 -15.41 16.76 -8.12
C LEU A 4 -14.13 15.97 -7.89
N GLY A 5 -14.24 14.65 -7.62
CA GLY A 5 -13.08 13.76 -7.49
C GLY A 5 -12.27 13.63 -8.78
N ALA A 6 -12.94 13.51 -9.93
CA ALA A 6 -12.28 13.50 -11.24
C ALA A 6 -11.51 14.79 -11.52
N THR A 7 -12.15 15.95 -11.33
CA THR A 7 -11.51 17.26 -11.51
C THR A 7 -10.33 17.44 -10.56
N ALA A 8 -10.50 17.10 -9.27
CA ALA A 8 -9.43 17.18 -8.29
C ALA A 8 -8.24 16.27 -8.66
N PHE A 9 -8.50 15.07 -9.18
CA PHE A 9 -7.44 14.16 -9.61
C PHE A 9 -6.66 14.69 -10.82
N VAL A 10 -7.34 15.31 -11.79
CA VAL A 10 -6.65 15.94 -12.93
C VAL A 10 -5.75 17.08 -12.43
N ILE A 11 -6.27 17.94 -11.55
CA ILE A 11 -5.48 19.03 -10.94
C ILE A 11 -4.28 18.45 -10.19
N PHE A 12 -4.50 17.48 -9.30
CA PHE A 12 -3.45 16.80 -8.55
C PHE A 12 -2.37 16.22 -9.46
N SER A 13 -2.77 15.56 -10.56
CA SER A 13 -1.84 14.97 -11.52
C SER A 13 -1.00 16.03 -12.24
N VAL A 14 -1.64 17.09 -12.72
CA VAL A 14 -0.94 18.20 -13.38
C VAL A 14 0.04 18.87 -12.43
N VAL A 15 -0.40 19.21 -11.22
CA VAL A 15 0.47 19.83 -10.22
C VAL A 15 1.63 18.91 -9.86
N SER A 16 1.40 17.61 -9.66
CA SER A 16 2.47 16.64 -9.34
C SER A 16 3.51 16.55 -10.47
N ILE A 17 3.07 16.50 -11.73
CA ILE A 17 3.98 16.45 -12.89
C ILE A 17 4.79 17.73 -13.00
N VAL A 18 4.16 18.90 -12.83
CA VAL A 18 4.84 20.20 -12.83
C VAL A 18 5.85 20.27 -11.68
N THR A 19 5.46 19.85 -10.47
CA THR A 19 6.36 19.82 -9.31
C THR A 19 7.57 18.94 -9.56
N LEU A 20 7.40 17.73 -10.10
CA LEU A 20 8.55 16.87 -10.41
C LEU A 20 9.46 17.52 -11.47
N LYS A 21 8.87 18.14 -12.49
CA LYS A 21 9.63 18.83 -13.54
C LYS A 21 10.47 19.95 -12.93
N GLU A 22 9.88 20.82 -12.11
CA GLU A 22 10.59 21.93 -11.47
C GLU A 22 11.62 21.43 -10.45
N LEU A 23 11.32 20.37 -9.70
CA LEU A 23 12.27 19.74 -8.79
C LEU A 23 13.49 19.20 -9.55
N ASN A 24 13.30 18.56 -10.70
CA ASN A 24 14.40 18.06 -11.53
C ASN A 24 15.22 19.18 -12.18
N MET A 25 14.65 20.38 -12.37
CA MET A 25 15.39 21.55 -12.84
C MET A 25 16.27 22.17 -11.75
N GLN A 26 15.81 22.14 -10.50
CA GLN A 26 16.50 22.79 -9.36
C GLN A 26 17.44 21.83 -8.61
N VAL A 27 17.03 20.58 -8.45
CA VAL A 27 17.74 19.53 -7.70
C VAL A 27 18.31 18.53 -8.70
N THR A 28 19.41 18.93 -9.34
CA THR A 28 20.07 18.16 -10.41
C THR A 28 20.93 17.02 -9.91
N GLU A 29 21.26 17.02 -8.62
CA GLU A 29 22.05 15.98 -7.96
C GLU A 29 21.18 15.14 -7.00
N PRO A 30 21.59 13.89 -6.70
CA PRO A 30 20.89 13.06 -5.73
C PRO A 30 20.79 13.74 -4.35
N TYR A 31 19.59 13.76 -3.78
CA TYR A 31 19.25 14.42 -2.52
C TYR A 31 18.89 13.41 -1.42
N MET A 32 19.28 13.72 -0.18
CA MET A 32 19.12 12.85 1.01
C MET A 32 19.73 11.45 0.83
N ASP A 33 18.93 10.38 0.76
CA ASP A 33 19.37 8.99 0.60
C ASP A 33 19.47 8.57 -0.88
N GLU A 34 19.04 9.41 -1.83
CA GLU A 34 19.24 9.17 -3.26
C GLU A 34 20.72 8.92 -3.64
N PRO A 35 21.75 9.55 -3.02
CA PRO A 35 23.14 9.21 -3.25
C PRO A 35 23.49 7.73 -3.02
N PHE A 36 22.72 7.00 -2.20
CA PHE A 36 22.86 5.54 -2.02
C PHE A 36 21.97 4.77 -3.00
N HIS A 37 20.73 5.22 -3.21
CA HIS A 37 19.78 4.50 -4.05
C HIS A 37 20.04 4.63 -5.56
N ILE A 38 20.56 5.78 -6.02
CA ILE A 38 20.75 6.06 -7.46
C ILE A 38 21.90 5.24 -8.06
N PRO A 39 23.10 5.16 -7.45
CA PRO A 39 24.14 4.27 -7.96
C PRO A 39 23.70 2.80 -7.94
N GLN A 40 23.01 2.37 -6.87
CA GLN A 40 22.48 1.01 -6.76
C GLN A 40 21.56 0.63 -7.91
N VAL A 41 20.57 1.46 -8.25
CA VAL A 41 19.68 1.14 -9.38
C VAL A 41 20.40 1.23 -10.72
N GLN A 42 21.42 2.08 -10.84
CA GLN A 42 22.23 2.18 -12.05
C GLN A 42 23.06 0.91 -12.31
N GLU A 43 23.54 0.23 -11.27
CA GLU A 43 24.15 -1.11 -11.40
C GLU A 43 23.14 -2.13 -11.92
N TYR A 44 21.91 -2.13 -11.39
CA TYR A 44 20.86 -3.05 -11.86
C TYR A 44 20.40 -2.72 -13.30
N CYS A 45 20.41 -1.44 -13.68
CA CYS A 45 20.18 -1.01 -15.05
C CYS A 45 21.24 -1.53 -16.04
N GLN A 46 22.44 -1.85 -15.55
CA GLN A 46 23.56 -2.46 -16.29
C GLN A 46 23.63 -3.99 -16.09
N GLU A 47 22.55 -4.60 -15.58
CA GLU A 47 22.44 -6.04 -15.32
C GLU A 47 23.39 -6.56 -14.23
N ASN A 48 24.05 -5.69 -13.47
CA ASN A 48 24.87 -6.08 -12.34
C ASN A 48 24.01 -6.26 -11.07
N TRP A 49 23.25 -7.35 -11.04
CA TRP A 49 22.38 -7.71 -9.90
C TRP A 49 23.13 -8.22 -8.68
N THR A 50 24.45 -8.45 -8.79
CA THR A 50 25.28 -8.94 -7.68
C THR A 50 25.80 -7.84 -6.77
N TYR A 51 25.80 -6.60 -7.26
CA TYR A 51 26.21 -5.44 -6.47
C TYR A 51 25.13 -5.03 -5.47
N TRP A 52 25.53 -4.74 -4.23
CA TRP A 52 24.66 -4.16 -3.21
C TRP A 52 25.44 -3.15 -2.36
N ASP A 53 24.98 -1.90 -2.31
CA ASP A 53 25.56 -0.88 -1.43
C ASP A 53 25.24 -1.22 0.04
N PRO A 54 26.27 -1.44 0.89
CA PRO A 54 26.08 -1.87 2.28
C PRO A 54 25.37 -0.84 3.16
N LYS A 55 25.20 0.41 2.71
CA LYS A 55 24.45 1.45 3.44
C LYS A 55 22.94 1.33 3.26
N ILE A 56 22.47 0.59 2.27
CA ILE A 56 21.05 0.38 2.04
C ILE A 56 20.51 -0.67 3.02
N THR A 57 19.56 -0.25 3.86
CA THR A 57 18.90 -1.13 4.85
C THR A 57 17.50 -1.56 4.43
N THR A 58 16.99 -1.11 3.29
CA THR A 58 15.68 -1.50 2.73
C THR A 58 15.85 -2.63 1.70
N PRO A 59 14.85 -3.49 1.50
CA PRO A 59 14.95 -4.55 0.50
C PRO A 59 14.83 -3.99 -0.95
N PRO A 60 15.06 -4.81 -1.99
CA PRO A 60 15.29 -4.33 -3.36
C PRO A 60 14.02 -3.88 -4.13
N GLY A 61 12.86 -3.77 -3.48
CA GLY A 61 11.57 -3.57 -4.14
C GLY A 61 11.50 -2.30 -4.98
N LEU A 62 12.10 -1.20 -4.53
CA LEU A 62 12.18 0.05 -5.30
C LEU A 62 12.91 -0.16 -6.63
N TYR A 63 14.05 -0.86 -6.60
CA TYR A 63 14.86 -1.09 -7.78
C TYR A 63 14.18 -2.03 -8.76
N VAL A 64 13.61 -3.14 -8.26
CA VAL A 64 12.86 -4.08 -9.10
C VAL A 64 11.69 -3.38 -9.79
N LEU A 65 10.92 -2.57 -9.05
CA LEU A 65 9.83 -1.78 -9.63
C LEU A 65 10.35 -0.82 -10.70
N THR A 66 11.44 -0.11 -10.44
CA THR A 66 12.04 0.80 -11.43
C THR A 66 12.53 0.09 -12.68
N ILE A 67 13.16 -1.09 -12.56
CA ILE A 67 13.59 -1.86 -13.73
C ILE A 67 12.39 -2.35 -14.55
N ILE A 68 11.30 -2.79 -13.90
CA ILE A 68 10.05 -3.15 -14.58
C ILE A 68 9.51 -1.94 -15.37
N LEU A 69 9.41 -0.78 -14.73
CA LEU A 69 8.91 0.45 -15.38
C LEU A 69 9.85 0.92 -16.50
N LYS A 70 11.17 0.85 -16.30
CA LYS A 70 12.18 1.13 -17.32
C LYS A 70 11.95 0.25 -18.55
N ASN A 71 11.72 -1.04 -18.36
CA ASN A 71 11.56 -1.98 -19.48
C ASN A 71 10.21 -1.80 -20.20
N ILE A 72 9.15 -1.40 -19.47
CA ILE A 72 7.83 -1.09 -20.07
C ILE A 72 7.86 0.22 -20.87
N PHE A 73 8.46 1.27 -20.31
CA PHE A 73 8.43 2.62 -20.89
C PHE A 73 9.71 3.04 -21.61
N MET A 74 10.73 2.17 -21.65
CA MET A 74 12.02 2.38 -22.32
C MET A 74 12.77 3.64 -21.86
N PHE A 75 12.68 3.98 -20.58
CA PHE A 75 13.37 5.15 -20.03
C PHE A 75 14.86 4.91 -19.82
N LYS A 76 15.68 5.97 -19.98
CA LYS A 76 17.10 5.94 -19.59
C LYS A 76 17.22 5.86 -18.06
N CYS A 77 18.29 5.27 -17.55
CA CYS A 77 18.56 5.16 -16.11
C CYS A 77 19.28 6.42 -15.59
N LYS A 78 18.55 7.55 -15.54
CA LYS A 78 19.05 8.86 -15.11
C LYS A 78 18.19 9.41 -13.98
N LEU A 79 18.74 10.28 -13.15
CA LEU A 79 18.04 10.79 -11.96
C LEU A 79 16.60 11.28 -12.23
N PRO A 80 16.33 12.13 -13.25
CA PRO A 80 14.96 12.60 -13.50
C PRO A 80 13.96 11.50 -13.86
N THR A 81 14.40 10.49 -14.61
CA THR A 81 13.54 9.36 -15.02
C THR A 81 13.38 8.34 -13.90
N LEU A 82 14.37 8.18 -13.03
CA LEU A 82 14.26 7.33 -11.84
C LEU A 82 13.20 7.86 -10.87
N ARG A 83 13.19 9.18 -10.63
CA ARG A 83 12.17 9.87 -9.80
C ARG A 83 10.74 9.75 -10.35
N LEU A 84 10.55 9.32 -11.61
CA LEU A 84 9.21 8.97 -12.12
C LEU A 84 8.61 7.76 -11.40
N THR A 85 9.43 6.85 -10.85
CA THR A 85 8.91 5.64 -10.19
C THR A 85 8.02 5.99 -8.99
N PRO A 86 8.49 6.77 -7.99
CA PRO A 86 7.63 7.24 -6.90
C PRO A 86 6.47 8.10 -7.37
N LEU A 87 6.67 8.99 -8.36
CA LEU A 87 5.59 9.82 -8.91
C LEU A 87 4.46 8.97 -9.48
N LEU A 88 4.76 7.94 -10.26
CA LEU A 88 3.75 7.04 -10.81
C LEU A 88 2.98 6.34 -9.70
N THR A 89 3.65 5.89 -8.64
CA THR A 89 2.96 5.31 -7.48
C THR A 89 2.12 6.34 -6.70
N LEU A 90 2.55 7.59 -6.63
CA LEU A 90 1.78 8.70 -6.05
C LEU A 90 0.50 8.96 -6.85
N LEU A 91 0.58 8.94 -8.19
CA LEU A 91 -0.58 9.09 -9.07
C LEU A 91 -1.56 7.91 -8.99
N LEU A 92 -1.07 6.72 -8.64
CA LEU A 92 -1.91 5.53 -8.42
C LEU A 92 -2.55 5.47 -7.03
N LEU A 93 -1.95 6.14 -6.04
CA LEU A 93 -2.39 6.10 -4.64
C LEU A 93 -3.84 6.54 -4.42
N PRO A 94 -4.38 7.62 -5.04
CA PRO A 94 -5.78 8.01 -4.89
C PRO A 94 -6.78 6.90 -5.22
N PHE A 95 -6.47 6.05 -6.20
CA PHE A 95 -7.36 4.94 -6.57
C PHE A 95 -7.39 3.85 -5.50
N ALA A 96 -6.23 3.52 -4.94
CA ALA A 96 -6.14 2.55 -3.85
C ALA A 96 -6.84 3.08 -2.58
N LEU A 97 -6.60 4.34 -2.23
CA LEU A 97 -7.24 5.02 -1.10
C LEU A 97 -8.76 5.14 -1.28
N THR A 98 -9.25 5.40 -2.50
CA THR A 98 -10.69 5.41 -2.79
C THR A 98 -11.33 4.08 -2.40
N ARG A 99 -10.70 2.95 -2.75
CA ARG A 99 -11.22 1.63 -2.40
C ARG A 99 -11.21 1.40 -0.90
N LEU A 100 -10.15 1.84 -0.21
CA LEU A 100 -10.01 1.71 1.24
C LEU A 100 -11.06 2.55 1.99
N PHE A 101 -11.22 3.82 1.61
CA PHE A 101 -12.17 4.72 2.26
C PHE A 101 -13.62 4.31 2.00
N CYS A 102 -13.97 3.92 0.77
CA CYS A 102 -15.31 3.41 0.50
C CYS A 102 -15.64 2.17 1.33
N TYR A 103 -14.66 1.28 1.55
CA TYR A 103 -14.83 0.13 2.43
C TYR A 103 -15.10 0.56 3.89
N HIS A 104 -14.26 1.43 4.46
CA HIS A 104 -14.40 1.86 5.85
C HIS A 104 -15.65 2.70 6.11
N GLN A 105 -16.00 3.59 5.18
CA GLN A 105 -17.22 4.40 5.24
C GLN A 105 -18.49 3.61 4.88
N ARG A 106 -18.34 2.34 4.43
CA ARG A 106 -19.43 1.46 3.98
C ARG A 106 -20.28 2.07 2.85
N ILE A 107 -19.62 2.80 1.95
CA ILE A 107 -20.25 3.40 0.77
C ILE A 107 -19.85 2.63 -0.49
N ARG A 108 -20.69 2.72 -1.52
CA ARG A 108 -20.37 2.11 -2.81
C ARG A 108 -19.26 2.92 -3.49
N PRO A 109 -18.20 2.26 -4.00
CA PRO A 109 -17.17 2.93 -4.77
C PRO A 109 -17.76 3.51 -6.07
N PRO A 110 -17.13 4.54 -6.66
CA PRO A 110 -17.54 5.09 -7.93
C PRO A 110 -17.68 4.00 -9.02
N PRO A 111 -18.64 4.13 -9.96
CA PRO A 111 -18.84 3.15 -11.02
C PRO A 111 -17.62 3.02 -11.93
N SER A 112 -16.93 4.13 -12.20
CA SER A 112 -15.65 4.13 -12.90
C SER A 112 -14.50 3.86 -11.91
N LYS A 113 -13.69 2.84 -12.20
CA LYS A 113 -12.45 2.55 -11.44
C LYS A 113 -11.38 3.64 -11.63
N LEU A 114 -11.52 4.48 -12.67
CA LEU A 114 -10.61 5.56 -13.02
C LEU A 114 -11.06 6.92 -12.44
N THR A 115 -12.00 6.91 -11.49
CA THR A 115 -12.44 8.14 -10.83
C THR A 115 -12.23 7.99 -9.33
N PRO A 116 -11.18 8.60 -8.76
CA PRO A 116 -10.97 8.58 -7.32
C PRO A 116 -11.96 9.53 -6.63
N THR A 117 -12.19 9.30 -5.33
CA THR A 117 -12.97 10.21 -4.50
C THR A 117 -12.13 11.40 -4.07
N LEU A 118 -12.78 12.53 -3.74
CA LEU A 118 -12.07 13.75 -3.34
C LEU A 118 -11.21 13.54 -2.09
N ASP A 119 -11.75 12.87 -1.08
CA ASP A 119 -11.04 12.55 0.17
C ASP A 119 -9.77 11.72 -0.08
N ALA A 120 -9.82 10.78 -1.03
CA ALA A 120 -8.66 9.99 -1.43
C ALA A 120 -7.58 10.83 -2.15
N VAL A 121 -7.98 11.78 -3.00
CA VAL A 121 -7.04 12.73 -3.64
C VAL A 121 -6.41 13.64 -2.58
N VAL A 122 -7.21 14.18 -1.66
CA VAL A 122 -6.71 15.01 -0.55
C VAL A 122 -5.74 14.23 0.34
N ALA A 123 -6.05 12.98 0.67
CA ALA A 123 -5.18 12.12 1.45
C ALA A 123 -3.87 11.79 0.72
N ALA A 124 -3.89 11.58 -0.59
CA ALA A 124 -2.66 11.39 -1.38
C ALA A 124 -1.82 12.67 -1.48
N ALA A 125 -2.45 13.84 -1.41
CA ALA A 125 -1.77 15.14 -1.33
C ALA A 125 -1.24 15.48 0.08
N PHE A 126 -1.35 14.57 1.05
CA PHE A 126 -0.81 14.77 2.38
C PHE A 126 0.70 15.08 2.31
N PRO A 127 1.22 16.09 3.04
CA PRO A 127 2.56 16.63 2.81
C PRO A 127 3.69 15.60 2.80
N ILE A 128 3.60 14.55 3.61
CA ILE A 128 4.61 13.49 3.66
C ILE A 128 4.60 12.63 2.38
N ALA A 129 3.41 12.18 1.95
CA ALA A 129 3.27 11.39 0.73
C ALA A 129 3.61 12.23 -0.52
N TRP A 130 3.21 13.50 -0.51
CA TRP A 130 3.57 14.47 -1.53
C TRP A 130 5.09 14.62 -1.64
N PHE A 131 5.76 14.94 -0.54
CA PHE A 131 7.21 15.15 -0.51
C PHE A 131 8.00 13.95 -1.07
N PHE A 132 7.72 12.74 -0.58
CA PHE A 132 8.40 11.53 -1.04
C PHE A 132 7.92 11.01 -2.41
N GLY A 133 6.88 11.60 -2.99
CA GLY A 133 6.44 11.28 -4.34
C GLY A 133 7.35 11.81 -5.43
N PHE A 134 8.28 12.73 -5.10
CA PHE A 134 9.16 13.37 -6.07
C PHE A 134 10.65 13.03 -5.91
N LEU A 135 11.00 12.30 -4.84
CA LEU A 135 12.36 11.82 -4.57
C LEU A 135 12.39 10.31 -4.74
N TYR A 136 13.52 9.75 -5.20
CA TYR A 136 13.69 8.33 -5.47
C TYR A 136 13.76 7.49 -4.19
N TYR A 137 12.60 7.32 -3.57
CA TYR A 137 12.41 6.74 -2.23
C TYR A 137 11.39 5.60 -2.22
N THR A 138 11.49 4.76 -1.19
CA THR A 138 10.60 3.61 -0.97
C THR A 138 9.21 3.99 -0.46
N GLU A 139 9.01 5.17 0.12
CA GLU A 139 7.83 5.49 0.94
C GLU A 139 6.50 5.41 0.21
N VAL A 140 6.37 6.06 -0.95
CA VAL A 140 5.10 6.10 -1.69
C VAL A 140 4.76 4.75 -2.36
N PRO A 141 5.70 4.07 -3.03
CA PRO A 141 5.47 2.69 -3.48
C PRO A 141 5.09 1.76 -2.32
N SER A 142 5.80 1.84 -1.20
CA SER A 142 5.51 1.09 0.03
C SER A 142 4.06 1.31 0.50
N LEU A 143 3.65 2.58 0.66
CA LEU A 143 2.30 2.94 1.09
C LEU A 143 1.22 2.42 0.13
N LEU A 144 1.44 2.56 -1.18
CA LEU A 144 0.51 2.07 -2.20
C LEU A 144 0.26 0.56 -2.03
N PHE A 145 1.33 -0.25 -1.93
CA PHE A 145 1.20 -1.69 -1.79
C PHE A 145 0.62 -2.12 -0.43
N VAL A 146 0.90 -1.38 0.66
CA VAL A 146 0.24 -1.59 1.96
C VAL A 146 -1.27 -1.36 1.85
N VAL A 147 -1.70 -0.25 1.24
CA VAL A 147 -3.14 0.04 1.04
C VAL A 147 -3.79 -1.03 0.17
N LEU A 148 -3.14 -1.43 -0.93
CA LEU A 148 -3.65 -2.48 -1.81
C LEU A 148 -3.77 -3.83 -1.10
N THR A 149 -2.83 -4.15 -0.20
CA THR A 149 -2.87 -5.35 0.65
C THR A 149 -4.13 -5.37 1.52
N ILE A 150 -4.38 -4.27 2.24
CA ILE A 150 -5.56 -4.13 3.11
C ILE A 150 -6.85 -4.18 2.28
N VAL A 151 -6.88 -3.52 1.12
CA VAL A 151 -8.04 -3.52 0.21
C VAL A 151 -8.31 -4.93 -0.34
N ALA A 152 -7.28 -5.71 -0.68
CA ALA A 152 -7.46 -7.08 -1.14
C ALA A 152 -7.96 -7.99 -0.01
N ALA A 153 -7.40 -7.86 1.19
CA ALA A 153 -7.80 -8.63 2.36
C ALA A 153 -9.28 -8.40 2.75
N THR A 154 -9.70 -7.13 2.76
CA THR A 154 -11.07 -6.73 3.08
C THR A 154 -12.11 -7.15 2.03
N GLN A 155 -11.66 -7.48 0.81
CA GLN A 155 -12.49 -8.04 -0.26
C GLN A 155 -12.48 -9.58 -0.29
N GLY A 156 -11.87 -10.24 0.71
CA GLY A 156 -11.75 -11.71 0.76
C GLY A 156 -10.75 -12.29 -0.25
N ARG A 157 -9.94 -11.45 -0.91
CA ARG A 157 -8.93 -11.88 -1.90
C ARG A 157 -7.60 -12.18 -1.21
N HIS A 158 -7.59 -13.15 -0.30
CA HIS A 158 -6.47 -13.40 0.62
C HIS A 158 -5.14 -13.74 -0.08
N TRP A 159 -5.17 -14.52 -1.18
CA TRP A 159 -3.97 -14.79 -1.97
C TRP A 159 -3.37 -13.53 -2.60
N LEU A 160 -4.21 -12.66 -3.14
CA LEU A 160 -3.76 -11.38 -3.68
C LEU A 160 -3.24 -10.47 -2.56
N ALA A 161 -3.90 -10.46 -1.41
CA ALA A 161 -3.43 -9.70 -0.25
C ALA A 161 -2.05 -10.19 0.21
N ALA A 162 -1.82 -11.50 0.30
CA ALA A 162 -0.52 -12.06 0.65
C ALA A 162 0.56 -11.67 -0.36
N LEU A 163 0.28 -11.76 -1.66
CA LEU A 163 1.21 -11.35 -2.71
C LEU A 163 1.55 -9.86 -2.63
N LEU A 164 0.54 -8.99 -2.55
CA LEU A 164 0.74 -7.55 -2.43
C LEU A 164 1.46 -7.18 -1.13
N GLY A 165 1.17 -7.90 -0.04
CA GLY A 165 1.80 -7.72 1.25
C GLY A 165 3.28 -8.09 1.22
N LEU A 166 3.62 -9.19 0.55
CA LEU A 166 5.01 -9.58 0.29
C LEU A 166 5.73 -8.54 -0.56
N VAL A 167 5.10 -8.04 -1.63
CA VAL A 167 5.65 -6.94 -2.43
C VAL A 167 5.83 -5.68 -1.60
N SER A 168 4.89 -5.34 -0.69
CA SER A 168 5.05 -4.22 0.24
C SER A 168 6.28 -4.39 1.14
N CYS A 169 6.55 -5.61 1.60
CA CYS A 169 7.71 -5.92 2.43
C CYS A 169 9.03 -5.78 1.67
N MET A 170 9.02 -5.92 0.34
CA MET A 170 10.19 -5.67 -0.50
C MET A 170 10.55 -4.18 -0.60
N PHE A 171 9.63 -3.25 -0.29
CA PHE A 171 10.00 -1.84 -0.15
C PHE A 171 10.54 -1.55 1.25
N ARG A 172 9.90 -2.11 2.29
CA ARG A 172 10.32 -1.95 3.69
C ARG A 172 9.97 -3.19 4.51
N GLN A 173 10.94 -3.74 5.24
CA GLN A 173 10.77 -4.88 6.14
C GLN A 173 9.73 -4.61 7.24
N THR A 174 9.60 -3.37 7.69
CA THR A 174 8.63 -2.94 8.72
C THR A 174 7.17 -3.10 8.27
N ASN A 175 6.91 -3.25 6.96
CA ASN A 175 5.56 -3.43 6.44
C ASN A 175 4.93 -4.77 6.82
N ILE A 176 5.69 -5.71 7.39
CA ILE A 176 5.14 -6.95 7.93
C ILE A 176 4.02 -6.69 8.94
N ILE A 177 4.11 -5.59 9.72
CA ILE A 177 3.07 -5.18 10.66
C ILE A 177 1.73 -4.92 9.95
N TRP A 178 1.77 -4.30 8.77
CA TRP A 178 0.57 -4.02 7.98
C TRP A 178 -0.02 -5.27 7.33
N VAL A 179 0.81 -6.25 6.98
CA VAL A 179 0.33 -7.56 6.50
C VAL A 179 -0.41 -8.29 7.61
N LEU A 180 0.15 -8.30 8.83
CA LEU A 180 -0.50 -8.86 10.01
C LEU A 180 -1.81 -8.11 10.34
N TYR A 181 -1.81 -6.78 10.24
CA TYR A 181 -3.02 -5.97 10.40
C TYR A 181 -4.09 -6.33 9.37
N ALA A 182 -3.73 -6.47 8.09
CA ALA A 182 -4.65 -6.85 7.03
C ALA A 182 -5.27 -8.24 7.27
N TYR A 183 -4.44 -9.20 7.72
CA TYR A 183 -4.89 -10.52 8.13
C TYR A 183 -5.89 -10.43 9.29
N ALA A 184 -5.49 -9.82 10.41
CA ALA A 184 -6.30 -9.72 11.62
C ALA A 184 -7.63 -9.00 11.36
N SER A 185 -7.61 -7.89 10.60
CA SER A 185 -8.81 -7.16 10.20
C SER A 185 -9.75 -8.01 9.35
N SER A 186 -9.22 -8.82 8.43
CA SER A 186 -10.03 -9.72 7.61
C SER A 186 -10.66 -10.86 8.42
N GLN A 187 -9.92 -11.47 9.35
CA GLN A 187 -10.43 -12.53 10.22
C GLN A 187 -11.46 -11.98 11.21
N LEU A 188 -11.22 -10.80 11.78
CA LEU A 188 -12.17 -10.12 12.66
C LEU A 188 -13.51 -9.89 11.95
N MET A 189 -13.46 -9.43 10.70
CA MET A 189 -14.65 -9.21 9.88
C MET A 189 -15.38 -10.53 9.59
N TYR A 190 -14.66 -11.59 9.26
CA TYR A 190 -15.22 -12.93 9.06
C TYR A 190 -15.90 -13.45 10.33
N LEU A 191 -15.21 -13.42 11.48
CA LEU A 191 -15.74 -13.91 12.75
C LEU A 191 -16.96 -13.11 13.24
N ARG A 192 -16.99 -11.80 12.98
CA ARG A 192 -18.11 -10.93 13.37
C ARG A 192 -19.37 -11.15 12.52
N PHE A 193 -19.20 -11.45 11.23
CA PHE A 193 -20.31 -11.52 10.28
C PHE A 193 -20.56 -12.92 9.70
N ARG A 194 -19.85 -13.96 10.17
CA ARG A 194 -20.10 -15.36 9.78
C ARG A 194 -21.54 -15.74 10.09
N ARG A 195 -22.22 -16.33 9.11
CA ARG A 195 -23.59 -16.82 9.23
C ARG A 195 -23.57 -18.32 9.54
N ALA A 196 -24.55 -18.78 10.32
CA ALA A 196 -24.76 -20.20 10.54
C ALA A 196 -25.13 -20.88 9.21
N LEU A 197 -24.62 -22.09 8.98
CA LEU A 197 -25.11 -22.97 7.92
C LEU A 197 -26.57 -23.35 8.20
N PRO A 198 -27.40 -23.56 7.17
CA PRO A 198 -28.74 -24.10 7.36
C PRO A 198 -28.65 -25.42 8.15
N ASN A 199 -29.34 -25.50 9.29
CA ASN A 199 -29.38 -26.64 10.23
C ASN A 199 -28.16 -26.86 11.16
N ALA A 200 -27.22 -25.91 11.23
CA ALA A 200 -26.14 -25.93 12.23
C ALA A 200 -26.47 -25.04 13.44
N PRO A 201 -25.97 -25.35 14.66
CA PRO A 201 -26.06 -24.43 15.79
C PRO A 201 -25.42 -23.09 15.46
N PRO A 202 -25.92 -21.96 16.03
CA PRO A 202 -25.37 -20.65 15.74
C PRO A 202 -23.89 -20.62 16.17
N PRO A 203 -22.99 -20.13 15.31
CA PRO A 203 -21.57 -20.09 15.64
C PRO A 203 -21.33 -19.12 16.80
N ALA A 204 -20.36 -19.44 17.66
CA ALA A 204 -19.93 -18.54 18.73
C ALA A 204 -19.64 -17.14 18.15
N LYS A 205 -20.30 -16.11 18.67
CA LYS A 205 -20.04 -14.73 18.25
C LYS A 205 -18.83 -14.20 18.99
N LEU A 206 -17.93 -13.55 18.26
CA LEU A 206 -16.83 -12.85 18.89
C LEU A 206 -17.37 -11.75 19.83
N HIS A 207 -16.90 -11.76 21.07
CA HIS A 207 -17.21 -10.74 22.05
C HIS A 207 -16.43 -9.45 21.71
N ASP A 208 -17.12 -8.46 21.14
CA ASP A 208 -16.56 -7.17 20.68
C ASP A 208 -17.33 -6.02 21.36
N PRO A 209 -17.01 -5.68 22.63
CA PRO A 209 -17.64 -4.58 23.32
C PRO A 209 -17.18 -3.24 22.71
N PRO A 210 -17.99 -2.16 22.80
CA PRO A 210 -17.54 -0.84 22.40
C PRO A 210 -16.21 -0.48 23.08
N ALA A 211 -15.31 0.22 22.37
CA ALA A 211 -13.96 0.50 22.88
C ALA A 211 -13.93 1.14 24.27
N LEU A 212 -14.93 1.97 24.60
CA LEU A 212 -15.09 2.60 25.92
C LEU A 212 -15.44 1.62 27.06
N ALA A 213 -15.95 0.44 26.73
CA ALA A 213 -16.32 -0.63 27.65
C ALA A 213 -15.36 -1.83 27.60
N ALA A 214 -14.29 -1.75 26.81
CA ALA A 214 -13.29 -2.81 26.73
C ALA A 214 -12.46 -2.87 28.03
N THR A 215 -12.43 -4.02 28.69
CA THR A 215 -11.62 -4.27 29.89
C THR A 215 -10.64 -5.43 29.65
N PRO A 216 -9.46 -5.47 30.30
CA PRO A 216 -8.47 -6.55 30.09
C PRO A 216 -8.93 -7.94 30.57
N GLY A 217 -9.97 -7.99 31.40
CA GLY A 217 -10.36 -9.16 32.21
C GLY A 217 -10.78 -10.44 31.47
N PRO A 218 -11.45 -10.41 30.30
CA PRO A 218 -11.93 -11.64 29.66
C PRO A 218 -10.90 -12.32 28.73
N TYR A 219 -9.82 -11.65 28.32
CA TYR A 219 -9.01 -12.10 27.18
C TYR A 219 -7.86 -13.06 27.52
N LEU A 220 -7.50 -13.21 28.81
CA LEU A 220 -6.38 -14.08 29.21
C LEU A 220 -6.56 -15.57 28.81
N PRO A 221 -7.77 -16.17 28.89
CA PRO A 221 -8.01 -17.53 28.40
C PRO A 221 -8.11 -17.61 26.87
N ASP A 222 -8.71 -16.62 26.20
CA ASP A 222 -9.02 -16.65 24.76
C ASP A 222 -7.77 -16.64 23.87
N PHE A 223 -6.67 -15.99 24.28
CA PHE A 223 -5.42 -15.98 23.51
C PHE A 223 -4.77 -17.36 23.37
N LEU A 224 -5.11 -18.32 24.24
CA LEU A 224 -4.60 -19.70 24.18
C LEU A 224 -5.43 -20.61 23.26
N GLU A 225 -6.67 -20.23 22.92
CA GLU A 225 -7.62 -21.06 22.14
C GLU A 225 -7.70 -20.72 20.64
N VAL A 226 -7.19 -19.56 20.22
CA VAL A 226 -7.16 -19.13 18.81
C VAL A 226 -6.61 -20.19 17.82
N PRO A 227 -5.59 -21.01 18.14
CA PRO A 227 -5.07 -21.98 17.17
C PRO A 227 -6.02 -23.13 16.83
N ALA A 228 -7.01 -23.44 17.69
CA ALA A 228 -7.83 -24.64 17.54
C ALA A 228 -9.01 -24.46 16.56
N ALA A 229 -9.56 -23.25 16.44
CA ALA A 229 -10.72 -22.99 15.59
C ALA A 229 -10.37 -22.93 14.09
N GLU A 230 -9.15 -22.53 13.74
CA GLU A 230 -8.71 -22.29 12.35
C GLU A 230 -8.32 -23.57 11.60
N ILE A 231 -7.98 -24.66 12.32
CA ILE A 231 -7.56 -25.94 11.73
C ILE A 231 -8.77 -26.77 11.25
N SER A 232 -9.97 -26.56 11.80
CA SER A 232 -11.16 -27.34 11.43
C SER A 232 -11.86 -26.88 10.14
N SER A 233 -11.56 -25.68 9.63
CA SER A 233 -12.21 -25.08 8.45
C SER A 233 -11.37 -25.15 7.17
N LEU A 234 -10.24 -25.85 7.19
CA LEU A 234 -9.33 -26.01 6.05
C LEU A 234 -9.39 -27.40 5.38
N ASN A 235 -10.40 -28.22 5.70
CA ASN A 235 -10.72 -29.46 4.99
C ASN A 235 -12.04 -29.34 4.22
#